data_AF-A0A7W1JJN7-F1
#
_entry.id   AF-A0A7W1JJN7-F1
#
_cell.length_a   1.000
_cell.length_b   1.000
_cell.length_c   1.000
_cell.angle_alpha   90.00
_cell.angle_beta   90.00
_cell.angle_gamma   90.00
#
_symmetry.space_group_name_H-M   'P 1'
#
loop_
_entity.id
_entity.type
_entity.pdbx_description
1 polymer ?
#
loop_
_entity_poly.entity_id
_entity_poly.type
_entity_poly.pdbx_seq_one_letter_code
_entity_poly.pdbx_strand_id
1 'polypeptide(L)' 'MVGPVDKRVHDSDVIAEIQLTADLMIAASEHEGPLTEDELDALLGLR' A
#
# COMPACT_ATOMS: atom_id res chain seq x y z
N MET A 1 29.17 2.64 -5.44
CA MET A 1 28.98 1.31 -4.82
C MET A 1 27.67 1.34 -4.08
N VAL A 2 26.69 0.52 -4.48
CA VAL A 2 25.43 0.39 -3.74
C VAL A 2 25.75 -0.37 -2.47
N GLY A 3 25.48 0.22 -1.31
CA GLY A 3 25.66 -0.43 0.00
C GLY A 3 24.76 -1.67 0.12
N PRO A 4 24.94 -2.51 1.16
CA PRO A 4 24.09 -3.69 1.36
C PRO A 4 22.62 -3.26 1.36
N VAL A 5 21.82 -3.89 0.49
CA VAL A 5 20.38 -3.63 0.37
C VAL A 5 19.74 -3.91 1.74
N ASP A 6 18.90 -2.99 2.20
CA ASP A 6 18.24 -3.07 3.50
C ASP A 6 17.47 -4.41 3.63
N LYS A 7 17.65 -5.11 4.75
CA LYS A 7 17.01 -6.41 5.01
C LYS A 7 15.48 -6.35 4.91
N ARG A 8 14.88 -5.19 5.18
CA ARG A 8 13.44 -4.93 5.02
C ARG A 8 12.94 -5.12 3.60
N VAL A 9 13.82 -4.96 2.60
CA VAL A 9 13.49 -5.17 1.18
C VAL A 9 13.40 -6.66 0.82
N HIS A 10 13.81 -7.56 1.70
CA HIS A 10 13.64 -9.01 1.55
C HIS A 10 12.57 -9.58 2.49
N ASP A 11 12.01 -8.75 3.35
CA ASP A 11 10.95 -9.13 4.27
C ASP A 11 9.62 -9.04 3.52
N SER A 12 9.01 -10.20 3.24
CA SER A 12 7.78 -10.29 2.46
C SER A 12 6.63 -9.52 3.10
N ASP A 13 6.60 -9.44 4.43
CA ASP A 13 5.51 -8.82 5.16
C ASP A 13 5.65 -7.29 5.08
N VAL A 14 6.88 -6.79 5.22
CA VAL A 14 7.17 -5.35 5.04
C VAL A 14 6.91 -4.91 3.60
N ILE A 15 7.27 -5.73 2.61
CA ILE A 15 7.00 -5.43 1.20
C ILE A 15 5.50 -5.37 0.94
N ALA A 16 4.73 -6.31 1.51
CA ALA A 16 3.27 -6.32 1.38
C ALA A 16 2.65 -5.06 2.00
N GLU A 17 3.13 -4.61 3.16
CA GLU A 17 2.68 -3.38 3.81
C GLU A 17 2.98 -2.13 2.95
N ILE A 18 4.19 -2.05 2.38
CA ILE A 18 4.58 -0.95 1.49
C ILE A 18 3.69 -0.91 0.25
N GLN A 19 3.45 -2.07 -0.37
CA GLN A 19 2.59 -2.18 -1.54
C GLN A 19 1.16 -1.73 -1.21
N LEU A 20 0.59 -2.24 -0.12
CA LEU A 20 -0.74 -1.85 0.35
C LEU A 20 -0.85 -0.34 0.60
N THR A 21 0.17 0.24 1.24
CA THR A 21 0.22 1.68 1.50
C THR A 21 0.26 2.50 0.21
N ALA A 22 1.05 2.06 -0.77
CA ALA A 22 1.14 2.71 -2.07
C ALA A 22 -0.20 2.66 -2.82
N ASP A 23 -0.85 1.50 -2.83
CA ASP A 23 -2.14 1.30 -3.50
C ASP A 23 -3.23 2.20 -2.88
N LEU A 24 -3.25 2.33 -1.55
CA LEU A 24 -4.16 3.25 -0.83
C LEU A 24 -3.89 4.72 -1.18
N MET A 25 -2.62 5.13 -1.24
CA MET A 25 -2.26 6.50 -1.62
C MET A 25 -2.68 6.83 -3.05
N ILE A 26 -2.48 5.90 -3.98
CA ILE A 26 -2.89 6.06 -5.38
C ILE A 26 -4.41 6.21 -5.46
N ALA A 27 -5.16 5.28 -4.86
CA ALA A 27 -6.62 5.33 -4.88
C ALA A 27 -7.18 6.62 -4.27
N ALA A 28 -6.60 7.08 -3.17
CA ALA A 28 -6.98 8.35 -2.55
C ALA A 28 -6.63 9.57 -3.43
N SER A 29 -5.54 9.50 -4.20
CA SER A 29 -5.12 10.60 -5.09
C SER A 29 -5.96 10.75 -6.35
N GLU A 30 -6.59 9.67 -6.79
CA GLU A 30 -7.45 9.63 -7.98
C GLU A 30 -8.91 10.00 -7.67
N HIS A 31 -9.26 10.16 -6.40
CA HIS A 31 -10.62 10.41 -5.96
C HIS A 31 -10.85 11.89 -5.62
N GLU A 32 -12.00 12.43 -6.03
CA GLU A 32 -12.40 13.80 -5.68
C GLU A 32 -13.04 13.82 -4.27
N GLY A 33 -12.23 13.53 -3.25
CA GLY A 33 -12.65 13.49 -1.85
C GLY A 33 -12.11 12.27 -1.09
N PRO A 34 -12.47 12.13 0.21
CA PRO A 34 -12.11 10.95 0.98
C PRO A 34 -12.71 9.68 0.38
N LEU A 35 -11.96 8.57 0.41
CA LEU A 35 -12.50 7.24 0.13
C LEU A 35 -13.63 6.93 1.12
N THR A 36 -14.69 6.31 0.62
CA THR A 36 -15.75 5.74 1.44
C THR A 36 -15.28 4.44 2.09
N GLU A 37 -15.95 4.02 3.16
CA GLU A 37 -15.65 2.76 3.87
C GLU A 37 -15.74 1.55 2.95
N ASP A 38 -16.76 1.51 2.09
CA ASP A 38 -16.97 0.46 1.09
C ASP A 38 -15.84 0.37 0.04
N GLU A 39 -15.26 1.51 -0.34
CA GLU A 39 -14.13 1.57 -1.28
C GLU A 39 -12.84 1.13 -0.60
N LEU A 40 -12.65 1.53 0.67
CA LEU A 40 -11.53 1.10 1.48
C LEU A 40 -11.57 -0.42 1.72
N ASP A 41 -12.72 -0.98 2.09
CA ASP A 41 -12.89 -2.42 2.32
C ASP A 41 -12.61 -3.24 1.06
N ALA A 42 -12.99 -2.75 -0.12
CA ALA A 42 -12.66 -3.38 -1.39
C ALA A 42 -11.15 -3.38 -1.66
N LEU A 43 -10.45 -2.27 -1.38
CA LEU A 43 -8.99 -2.16 -1.51
C LEU A 43 -8.24 -3.06 -0.51
N LEU A 44 -8.79 -3.22 0.69
CA LEU A 44 -8.24 -4.10 1.73
C LEU A 44 -8.60 -5.58 1.52
N GLY A 45 -9.45 -5.90 0.53
CA GLY A 45 -9.89 -7.28 0.26
C GLY A 45 -10.81 -7.85 1.33
N LEU A 46 -11.57 -7.00 2.03
CA LEU A 46 -12.48 -7.37 3.11
C LEU A 46 -13.93 -7.64 2.63
N ARG A 47 -14.15 -7.65 1.31
CA ARG A 47 -15.43 -7.89 0.63
C ARG A 47 -15.51 -9.26 -0.05
#